data_AF-A0A1F8QFF3-F1
#
_entry.id   AF-A0A1F8QFF3-F1
#
_cell.length_a   1.000
_cell.length_b   1.000
_cell.length_c   1.000
_cell.angle_alpha   90.00
_cell.angle_beta   90.00
_cell.angle_gamma   90.00
#
_symmetry.space_group_name_H-M   'P 1'
#
loop_
_entity.id
_entity.type
_entity.pdbx_description
1 polymer ?
#
loop_
_entity_poly.entity_id
_entity_poly.type
_entity_poly.pdbx_seq_one_letter_code
_entity_poly.pdbx_strand_id
1 'polypeptide(L)'
;MSLFDLGAADLIGGLLGLAVTLVVFSHFIGDNAVFRLVLHIFIGMSAGYIAVVVAYNVLWPKLLRPVLEAEGWELLWVGLPLFFSLLLFARLFPRYSILGSPVLAFVVGVGAAAAVGGAVVGVLFPQVRATINLFDLDAIRQNQENVNLALVNGSIILVGTISSLAYFHFGVRGKAGSKTQRSTWMEWLAQVGQGFIVIAFGMIFAGIYAAALAALIERLSSITRFIYSLVAGF
;
A
#
# COMPACT_ATOMS: atom_id res chain seq x y z
N MET A 1 -23.01 -14.56 -27.47
CA MET A 1 -22.87 -15.97 -27.08
C MET A 1 -24.18 -16.41 -26.50
N SER A 2 -24.76 -17.47 -27.05
CA SER A 2 -26.01 -18.04 -26.55
C SER A 2 -25.75 -18.73 -25.21
N LEU A 3 -26.78 -18.96 -24.38
CA LEU A 3 -26.63 -19.68 -23.10
C LEU A 3 -25.99 -21.06 -23.24
N PHE A 4 -26.06 -21.66 -24.43
CA PHE A 4 -25.50 -22.97 -24.72
C PHE A 4 -23.98 -22.98 -24.93
N ASP A 5 -23.33 -21.81 -25.06
CA ASP A 5 -21.86 -21.68 -25.17
C ASP A 5 -21.17 -21.33 -23.83
N LEU A 6 -21.93 -21.05 -22.76
CA LEU A 6 -21.36 -20.74 -21.46
C LEU A 6 -21.02 -22.02 -20.71
N GLY A 7 -19.74 -22.23 -20.42
CA GLY A 7 -19.33 -23.33 -19.55
C GLY A 7 -19.97 -23.19 -18.16
N ALA A 8 -20.18 -24.31 -17.46
CA ALA A 8 -20.71 -24.29 -16.10
C ALA A 8 -19.91 -23.36 -15.16
N ALA A 9 -18.59 -23.25 -15.39
CA ALA A 9 -17.71 -22.33 -14.68
C ALA A 9 -18.06 -20.85 -14.94
N ASP A 10 -18.37 -20.46 -16.18
CA ASP A 10 -18.74 -19.08 -16.52
C ASP A 10 -20.10 -18.70 -15.92
N LEU A 11 -21.03 -19.65 -15.90
CA LEU A 11 -22.36 -19.43 -15.34
C LEU A 11 -22.31 -19.30 -13.81
N ILE A 12 -21.56 -20.19 -13.13
CA ILE A 12 -21.32 -20.11 -11.68
C ILE A 12 -20.56 -18.82 -11.34
N GLY A 13 -19.51 -18.50 -12.07
CA GLY A 13 -18.72 -17.28 -11.88
C GLY A 13 -19.54 -16.01 -12.08
N GLY A 14 -20.39 -15.99 -13.12
CA GLY A 14 -21.31 -14.88 -13.39
C GLY A 14 -22.37 -14.70 -12.30
N LEU A 15 -23.01 -15.79 -11.85
CA LEU A 15 -23.99 -15.75 -10.76
C LEU A 15 -23.36 -15.31 -9.44
N LEU A 16 -22.20 -15.85 -9.08
CA LEU A 16 -21.46 -15.45 -7.88
C LEU A 16 -21.04 -13.99 -7.97
N GLY A 17 -20.51 -13.56 -9.12
CA GLY A 17 -20.13 -12.17 -9.35
C GLY A 17 -21.31 -11.22 -9.20
N LEU A 18 -22.47 -11.57 -9.77
CA LEU A 18 -23.71 -10.80 -9.64
C LEU A 18 -24.16 -10.73 -8.18
N ALA A 19 -24.23 -11.88 -7.49
CA ALA A 19 -24.67 -11.95 -6.10
C ALA A 19 -23.78 -11.11 -5.17
N VAL A 20 -22.46 -11.27 -5.26
CA VAL A 20 -21.50 -10.50 -4.46
C VAL A 20 -21.61 -9.01 -4.76
N THR A 21 -21.72 -8.63 -6.03
CA THR A 21 -21.83 -7.22 -6.44
C THR A 21 -23.11 -6.59 -5.88
N LEU A 22 -24.26 -7.27 -5.96
CA LEU A 22 -25.52 -6.79 -5.38
C LEU A 22 -25.44 -6.66 -3.85
N VAL A 23 -24.82 -7.62 -3.17
CA VAL A 23 -24.64 -7.58 -1.71
C VAL A 23 -23.79 -6.38 -1.29
N VAL A 24 -22.69 -6.10 -2.02
CA VAL A 24 -21.84 -4.93 -1.77
C VAL A 24 -22.60 -3.64 -2.05
N PHE A 25 -23.34 -3.53 -3.16
CA PHE A 25 -24.15 -2.34 -3.45
C PHE A 25 -25.29 -2.13 -2.46
N SER A 26 -25.82 -3.18 -1.84
CA SER A 26 -26.87 -3.01 -0.86
C SER A 26 -26.42 -2.21 0.37
N HIS A 27 -25.12 -2.10 0.64
CA HIS A 27 -24.60 -1.23 1.69
C HIS A 27 -24.94 0.26 1.47
N PHE A 28 -25.08 0.71 0.21
CA PHE A 28 -25.49 2.09 -0.09
C PHE A 28 -26.93 2.40 0.39
N ILE A 29 -27.77 1.37 0.54
CA ILE A 29 -29.17 1.50 0.95
C ILE A 29 -29.32 1.30 2.48
N GLY A 30 -28.30 0.76 3.15
CA GLY A 30 -28.26 0.56 4.61
C GLY A 30 -27.38 -0.62 5.04
N ASP A 31 -27.09 -0.70 6.35
CA ASP A 31 -26.27 -1.79 6.90
C ASP A 31 -27.08 -3.09 7.05
N ASN A 32 -26.91 -4.01 6.09
CA ASN A 32 -27.62 -5.29 6.06
C ASN A 32 -26.75 -6.45 6.63
N ALA A 33 -27.39 -7.52 7.13
CA ALA A 33 -26.66 -8.66 7.69
C ALA A 33 -25.85 -9.46 6.65
N VAL A 34 -26.31 -9.49 5.40
CA VAL A 34 -25.71 -10.28 4.31
C VAL A 34 -24.39 -9.66 3.83
N PHE A 35 -24.32 -8.35 3.77
CA PHE A 35 -23.14 -7.53 3.48
C PHE A 35 -22.10 -7.74 4.55
N ARG A 36 -22.49 -7.66 5.83
CA ARG A 36 -21.58 -7.96 6.94
C ARG A 36 -21.03 -9.38 6.79
N LEU A 37 -21.86 -10.38 6.52
CA LEU A 37 -21.39 -11.75 6.30
C LEU A 37 -20.33 -11.83 5.19
N VAL A 38 -20.62 -11.27 4.01
CA VAL A 38 -19.67 -11.27 2.87
C VAL A 38 -18.37 -10.54 3.23
N LEU A 39 -18.45 -9.41 3.92
CA LEU A 39 -17.28 -8.66 4.37
C LEU A 39 -16.43 -9.47 5.36
N HIS A 40 -17.04 -10.15 6.32
CA HIS A 40 -16.33 -11.01 7.27
C HIS A 40 -15.69 -12.21 6.58
N ILE A 41 -16.36 -12.83 5.61
CA ILE A 41 -15.77 -13.90 4.79
C ILE A 41 -14.57 -13.37 4.00
N PHE A 42 -14.68 -12.19 3.40
CA PHE A 42 -13.58 -11.58 2.64
C PHE A 42 -12.37 -11.25 3.54
N ILE A 43 -12.61 -10.64 4.70
CA ILE A 43 -11.56 -10.36 5.70
C ILE A 43 -10.96 -11.67 6.22
N GLY A 44 -11.80 -12.67 6.51
CA GLY A 44 -11.38 -13.99 6.95
C GLY A 44 -10.53 -14.72 5.92
N MET A 45 -10.87 -14.63 4.63
CA MET A 45 -10.08 -15.18 3.53
C MET A 45 -8.72 -14.49 3.42
N SER A 46 -8.68 -13.16 3.54
CA SER A 46 -7.44 -12.39 3.54
C SER A 46 -6.53 -12.77 4.71
N ALA A 47 -7.11 -12.86 5.93
CA ALA A 47 -6.39 -13.30 7.12
C ALA A 47 -5.91 -14.76 7.00
N GLY A 48 -6.74 -15.65 6.45
CA GLY A 48 -6.40 -17.05 6.21
C GLY A 48 -5.27 -17.22 5.20
N TYR A 49 -5.29 -16.47 4.10
CA TYR A 49 -4.19 -16.46 3.13
C TYR A 49 -2.88 -16.03 3.80
N ILE A 50 -2.89 -14.94 4.56
CA ILE A 50 -1.72 -14.48 5.32
C ILE A 50 -1.25 -15.55 6.30
N ALA A 51 -2.17 -16.20 7.02
CA ALA A 51 -1.84 -17.27 7.94
C ALA A 51 -1.14 -18.45 7.25
N VAL A 52 -1.63 -18.88 6.08
CA VAL A 52 -1.00 -19.93 5.27
C VAL A 52 0.39 -19.49 4.78
N VAL A 53 0.50 -18.27 4.26
CA VAL A 53 1.79 -17.72 3.81
C VAL A 53 2.80 -17.69 4.95
N VAL A 54 2.40 -17.25 6.14
CA VAL A 54 3.26 -17.23 7.32
C VAL A 54 3.61 -18.65 7.77
N ALA A 55 2.65 -19.57 7.76
CA ALA A 55 2.89 -20.97 8.13
C ALA A 55 3.95 -21.62 7.23
N TYR A 56 3.81 -21.50 5.91
CA TYR A 56 4.68 -22.16 4.93
C TYR A 56 5.99 -21.43 4.66
N ASN A 57 6.01 -20.09 4.66
CA ASN A 57 7.21 -19.32 4.32
C ASN A 57 8.02 -18.86 5.53
N VAL A 58 7.44 -18.90 6.74
CA VAL A 58 8.10 -18.43 7.95
C VAL A 58 8.15 -19.53 9.00
N LEU A 59 7.01 -19.97 9.54
CA LEU A 59 7.00 -20.89 10.68
C LEU A 59 7.63 -22.24 10.36
N TRP A 60 7.27 -22.84 9.23
CA TRP A 60 7.83 -24.13 8.82
C TRP A 60 9.35 -24.05 8.54
N PRO A 61 9.84 -23.25 7.58
CA PRO A 61 11.24 -23.27 7.19
C PRO A 61 12.17 -22.56 8.18
N LYS A 62 11.70 -21.56 8.93
CA LYS A 62 12.55 -20.74 9.81
C LYS A 62 12.47 -21.11 11.29
N LEU A 63 11.43 -21.85 11.71
CA LEU A 63 11.26 -22.24 13.11
C LEU A 63 11.15 -23.75 13.27
N LEU A 64 10.18 -24.42 12.66
CA LEU A 64 9.92 -25.84 12.91
C LEU A 64 10.99 -26.76 12.30
N ARG A 65 11.34 -26.56 11.03
CA ARG A 65 12.32 -27.39 10.34
C ARG A 65 13.71 -27.34 11.01
N PRO A 66 14.29 -26.17 11.33
CA PRO A 66 15.56 -26.11 12.05
C PRO A 66 15.50 -26.77 13.44
N VAL A 67 14.36 -26.74 14.13
CA VAL A 67 14.21 -27.41 15.44
C VAL A 67 14.22 -28.93 15.32
N LEU A 68 13.65 -29.47 14.24
CA LEU A 68 13.58 -30.90 14.01
C LEU A 68 14.88 -31.48 13.45
N GLU A 69 15.62 -30.69 12.67
CA GLU A 69 16.83 -31.13 11.96
C GLU A 69 18.14 -30.73 12.66
N ALA A 70 18.11 -29.83 13.66
CA ALA A 70 19.34 -29.38 14.31
C ALA A 70 20.00 -30.48 15.15
N GLU A 71 21.32 -30.60 15.01
CA GLU A 71 22.17 -31.48 15.82
C GLU A 71 23.37 -30.72 16.42
N GLY A 72 23.80 -31.14 17.62
CA GLY A 72 24.98 -30.58 18.28
C GLY A 72 24.92 -29.08 18.56
N TRP A 73 25.90 -28.32 18.06
CA TRP A 73 26.04 -26.87 18.30
C TRP A 73 24.96 -26.03 17.58
N GLU A 74 24.28 -26.60 16.58
CA GLU A 74 23.20 -25.92 15.84
C GLU A 74 21.96 -25.68 16.71
N LEU A 75 21.73 -26.52 17.74
CA LEU A 75 20.64 -26.30 18.71
C LEU A 75 20.76 -24.97 19.45
N LEU A 76 21.97 -24.45 19.67
CA LEU A 76 22.16 -23.15 20.32
C LEU A 76 21.68 -22.00 19.43
N TRP A 77 21.93 -22.09 18.12
CA TRP A 77 21.49 -21.10 17.13
C TRP A 77 19.98 -21.12 16.90
N VAL A 78 19.37 -22.30 16.96
CA VAL A 78 17.90 -22.47 16.86
C VAL A 78 17.20 -22.15 18.18
N GLY A 79 17.86 -22.40 19.31
CA GLY A 79 17.33 -22.15 20.65
C GLY A 79 17.05 -20.67 20.90
N LEU A 80 17.85 -19.77 20.34
CA LEU A 80 17.67 -18.33 20.49
C LEU A 80 16.35 -17.81 19.89
N PRO A 81 16.04 -17.98 18.58
CA PRO A 81 14.77 -17.55 18.02
C PRO A 81 13.56 -18.28 18.63
N LEU A 82 13.71 -19.54 19.06
CA LEU A 82 12.66 -20.27 19.75
C LEU A 82 12.37 -19.69 21.14
N PHE A 83 13.42 -19.34 21.88
CA PHE A 83 13.31 -18.64 23.15
C PHE A 83 12.62 -17.29 23.00
N PHE A 84 13.02 -16.48 22.02
CA PHE A 84 12.35 -15.21 21.71
C PHE A 84 10.88 -15.42 21.30
N SER A 85 10.58 -16.45 20.53
CA SER A 85 9.20 -16.79 20.15
C SER A 85 8.35 -17.18 21.36
N LEU A 86 8.90 -17.95 22.29
CA LEU A 86 8.22 -18.35 23.52
C LEU A 86 8.00 -17.15 24.47
N LEU A 87 8.99 -16.27 24.61
CA LEU A 87 8.85 -15.03 25.38
C LEU A 87 7.77 -14.12 24.79
N LEU A 88 7.69 -14.02 23.47
CA LEU A 88 6.63 -13.28 22.79
C LEU A 88 5.26 -13.93 23.00
N PHE A 89 5.18 -15.26 23.00
CA PHE A 89 3.95 -16.00 23.31
C PHE A 89 3.48 -15.77 24.75
N ALA A 90 4.40 -15.66 25.72
CA ALA A 90 4.08 -15.35 27.11
C ALA A 90 3.32 -14.02 27.28
N ARG A 91 3.43 -13.10 26.31
CA ARG A 91 2.68 -11.84 26.30
C ARG A 91 1.18 -12.00 26.07
N LEU A 92 0.72 -13.11 25.48
CA LEU A 92 -0.73 -13.39 25.38
C LEU A 92 -1.39 -13.46 26.77
N PHE A 93 -0.62 -13.80 27.80
CA PHE A 93 -1.09 -13.88 29.17
C PHE A 93 -0.73 -12.60 29.95
N PRO A 94 -1.71 -11.85 30.49
CA PRO A 94 -1.46 -10.60 31.20
C PRO A 94 -0.42 -10.71 32.33
N ARG A 95 -0.34 -11.89 32.98
CA ARG A 95 0.56 -12.18 34.11
C ARG A 95 2.04 -12.27 33.71
N TYR A 96 2.36 -12.61 32.45
CA TYR A 96 3.75 -12.78 31.97
C TYR A 96 4.15 -11.75 30.91
N SER A 97 3.33 -10.71 30.72
CA SER A 97 3.54 -9.65 29.71
C SER A 97 4.91 -8.96 29.78
N ILE A 98 5.49 -8.85 30.97
CA ILE A 98 6.82 -8.24 31.19
C ILE A 98 7.93 -9.03 30.47
N LEU A 99 7.85 -10.36 30.45
CA LEU A 99 8.86 -11.22 29.83
C LEU A 99 8.89 -11.07 28.30
N GLY A 100 7.74 -10.79 27.68
CA GLY A 100 7.63 -10.55 26.24
C GLY A 100 7.87 -9.10 25.81
N SER A 101 8.05 -8.16 26.75
CA SER A 101 8.22 -6.73 26.44
C SER A 101 9.51 -6.43 25.65
N PRO A 102 10.69 -6.95 26.01
CA PRO A 102 11.92 -6.72 25.25
C PRO A 102 11.84 -7.27 23.83
N VAL A 103 11.20 -8.43 23.66
CA VAL A 103 11.01 -9.04 22.34
C VAL A 103 10.10 -8.18 21.47
N LEU A 104 9.01 -7.66 22.02
CA LEU A 104 8.16 -6.73 21.27
C LEU A 104 8.90 -5.45 20.92
N ALA A 105 9.68 -4.88 21.84
CA ALA A 105 10.49 -3.70 21.57
C ALA A 105 11.48 -3.94 20.43
N PHE A 106 12.10 -5.12 20.39
CA PHE A 106 12.96 -5.54 19.29
C PHE A 106 12.19 -5.65 17.96
N VAL A 107 11.04 -6.34 17.93
CA VAL A 107 10.21 -6.48 16.72
C VAL A 107 9.75 -5.11 16.20
N VAL A 108 9.31 -4.22 17.09
CA VAL A 108 8.92 -2.85 16.73
C VAL A 108 10.11 -2.06 16.21
N GLY A 109 11.29 -2.20 16.83
CA GLY A 109 12.53 -1.55 16.38
C GLY A 109 12.95 -2.01 14.98
N VAL A 110 12.92 -3.33 14.73
CA VAL A 110 13.19 -3.90 13.40
C VAL A 110 12.14 -3.45 12.38
N GLY A 111 10.86 -3.43 12.76
CA GLY A 111 9.77 -2.94 11.90
C GLY A 111 9.92 -1.46 11.55
N ALA A 112 10.29 -0.62 12.52
CA ALA A 112 10.56 0.79 12.30
C ALA A 112 11.80 1.00 11.41
N ALA A 113 12.88 0.26 11.65
CA ALA A 113 14.08 0.30 10.82
C ALA A 113 13.78 -0.16 9.38
N ALA A 114 12.99 -1.22 9.20
CA ALA A 114 12.57 -1.71 7.89
C ALA A 114 11.66 -0.69 7.17
N ALA A 115 10.75 -0.03 7.89
CA ALA A 115 9.90 1.02 7.32
C ALA A 115 10.72 2.25 6.88
N VAL A 116 11.64 2.72 7.72
CA VAL A 116 12.53 3.84 7.39
C VAL A 116 13.48 3.47 6.25
N GLY A 117 14.12 2.30 6.33
CA GLY A 117 15.00 1.80 5.27
C GLY A 117 14.25 1.60 3.94
N GLY A 118 13.04 1.04 4.00
CA GLY A 118 12.16 0.89 2.86
C GLY A 118 11.72 2.23 2.26
N ALA A 119 11.45 3.25 3.08
CA ALA A 119 11.16 4.59 2.59
C ALA A 119 12.39 5.25 1.92
N VAL A 120 13.58 5.10 2.52
CA VAL A 120 14.81 5.68 1.97
C VAL A 120 15.18 5.01 0.63
N VAL A 121 15.25 3.68 0.61
CA VAL A 121 15.69 2.92 -0.56
C VAL A 121 14.59 2.78 -1.61
N GLY A 122 13.33 2.65 -1.18
CA GLY A 122 12.19 2.44 -2.07
C GLY A 122 11.57 3.74 -2.61
N VAL A 123 11.72 4.87 -1.90
CA VAL A 123 11.12 6.14 -2.31
C VAL A 123 12.19 7.20 -2.53
N LEU A 124 12.94 7.57 -1.50
CA LEU A 124 13.83 8.74 -1.56
C LEU A 124 14.93 8.60 -2.62
N PHE A 125 15.67 7.50 -2.63
CA PHE A 125 16.74 7.32 -3.62
C PHE A 125 16.23 7.23 -5.06
N PRO A 126 15.20 6.42 -5.39
CA PRO A 126 14.62 6.43 -6.72
C PRO A 126 14.12 7.82 -7.14
N GLN A 127 13.49 8.56 -6.23
CA GLN A 127 12.95 9.89 -6.53
C GLN A 127 14.07 10.93 -6.76
N VAL A 128 15.14 10.88 -5.98
CA VAL A 128 16.33 11.72 -6.20
C VAL A 128 16.97 11.38 -7.54
N ARG A 129 17.17 10.09 -7.84
CA ARG A 129 17.76 9.65 -9.11
C ARG A 129 16.89 10.02 -10.31
N ALA A 130 15.57 9.86 -10.21
CA ALA A 130 14.63 10.28 -11.23
C ALA A 130 14.75 11.79 -11.51
N THR A 131 14.87 12.60 -10.45
CA THR A 131 15.03 14.06 -10.59
C THR A 131 16.37 14.43 -11.22
N ILE A 132 17.46 13.73 -10.89
CA ILE A 132 18.78 13.92 -11.53
C ILE A 132 18.73 13.56 -13.02
N ASN A 133 18.11 12.44 -13.35
CA ASN A 133 18.02 11.95 -14.73
C ASN A 133 17.21 12.89 -15.66
N LEU A 134 16.37 13.79 -15.12
CA LEU A 134 15.68 14.82 -15.91
C LEU A 134 16.65 15.81 -16.58
N PHE A 135 17.89 15.88 -16.10
CA PHE A 135 18.93 16.79 -16.62
C PHE A 135 20.06 16.04 -17.33
N ASP A 136 19.90 14.73 -17.60
CA ASP A 136 20.85 13.95 -18.37
C ASP A 136 20.73 14.28 -19.86
N LEU A 137 21.61 15.17 -20.34
CA LEU A 137 21.60 15.67 -21.72
C LEU A 137 21.87 14.58 -22.75
N ASP A 138 22.63 13.54 -22.40
CA ASP A 138 22.95 12.46 -23.31
C ASP A 138 21.74 11.54 -23.49
N ALA A 139 21.04 11.23 -22.40
CA ALA A 139 19.78 10.48 -22.44
C ALA A 139 18.67 11.23 -23.20
N ILE A 140 18.55 12.55 -23.00
CA ILE A 140 17.56 13.38 -23.69
C ILE A 140 17.81 13.38 -25.21
N ARG A 141 19.07 13.50 -25.64
CA ARG A 141 19.46 13.48 -27.05
C ARG A 141 19.18 12.13 -27.71
N GLN A 142 19.36 11.02 -26.98
CA GLN A 142 19.08 9.68 -27.48
C GLN A 142 17.57 9.43 -27.69
N ASN A 143 16.71 10.00 -26.84
CA ASN A 143 15.26 9.85 -26.93
C ASN A 143 14.58 10.76 -27.98
N GLN A 144 15.36 11.48 -28.80
CA GLN A 144 14.87 12.45 -29.81
C GLN A 144 13.93 13.52 -29.22
N GLU A 145 14.05 13.83 -27.93
CA GLU A 145 13.29 14.91 -27.31
C GLU A 145 13.95 16.27 -27.56
N ASN A 146 13.12 17.31 -27.67
CA ASN A 146 13.59 18.69 -27.72
C ASN A 146 14.30 19.02 -26.39
N VAL A 147 15.63 19.17 -26.43
CA VAL A 147 16.47 19.47 -25.26
C VAL A 147 15.93 20.65 -24.45
N ASN A 148 15.46 21.70 -25.12
CA ASN A 148 14.90 22.87 -24.45
C ASN A 148 13.61 22.55 -23.69
N LEU A 149 12.72 21.71 -24.24
CA LEU A 149 11.48 21.31 -23.57
C LEU A 149 11.77 20.40 -22.38
N ALA A 150 12.72 19.46 -22.54
CA ALA A 150 13.14 18.57 -21.46
C ALA A 150 13.74 19.37 -20.28
N LEU A 151 14.60 20.35 -20.56
CA LEU A 151 15.18 21.23 -19.53
C LEU A 151 14.13 22.10 -18.82
N VAL A 152 13.13 22.59 -19.54
CA VAL A 152 12.01 23.34 -18.94
C VAL A 152 11.19 22.43 -18.03
N ASN A 153 10.83 21.24 -18.50
CA ASN A 153 10.09 20.25 -17.70
C ASN A 153 10.88 19.84 -16.45
N GLY A 154 12.17 19.53 -16.60
CA GLY A 154 13.06 19.21 -15.50
C GLY A 154 13.14 20.34 -14.47
N SER A 155 13.23 21.59 -14.94
CA SER A 155 13.25 22.78 -14.09
C SER A 155 11.94 22.97 -13.33
N ILE A 156 10.78 22.77 -13.96
CA ILE A 156 9.47 22.84 -13.31
C ILE A 156 9.37 21.78 -12.21
N ILE A 157 9.77 20.53 -12.49
CA ILE A 157 9.76 19.44 -11.51
C ILE A 157 10.71 19.72 -10.35
N LEU A 158 11.91 20.23 -10.63
CA LEU A 158 12.90 20.58 -9.62
C LEU A 158 12.39 21.71 -8.70
N VAL A 159 11.85 22.79 -9.28
CA VAL A 159 11.25 23.90 -8.52
C VAL A 159 10.05 23.42 -7.71
N GLY A 160 9.18 22.60 -8.30
CA GLY A 160 8.04 21.99 -7.60
C GLY A 160 8.48 21.13 -6.41
N THR A 161 9.56 20.34 -6.58
CA THR A 161 10.12 19.49 -5.52
C THR A 161 10.70 20.32 -4.39
N ILE A 162 11.55 21.32 -4.70
CA ILE A 162 12.19 22.18 -3.70
C ILE A 162 11.14 23.01 -2.94
N SER A 163 10.17 23.60 -3.65
CA SER A 163 9.10 24.39 -3.04
C SER A 163 8.19 23.54 -2.15
N SER A 164 7.81 22.33 -2.59
CA SER A 164 7.04 21.39 -1.77
C SER A 164 7.81 20.97 -0.51
N LEU A 165 9.12 20.76 -0.62
CA LEU A 165 9.96 20.43 0.53
C LEU A 165 10.06 21.60 1.53
N ALA A 166 10.14 22.84 1.03
CA ALA A 166 10.12 24.03 1.88
C ALA A 166 8.79 24.22 2.59
N TYR A 167 7.66 23.87 1.97
CA TYR A 167 6.35 23.87 2.63
C TYR A 167 6.34 22.94 3.85
N PHE A 168 6.90 21.73 3.72
CA PHE A 168 7.00 20.74 4.81
C PHE A 168 8.20 20.94 5.74
N HIS A 169 8.99 22.00 5.58
CA HIS A 169 10.12 22.25 6.46
C HIS A 169 9.65 22.62 7.88
N PHE A 170 9.55 21.61 8.75
CA PHE A 170 9.10 21.72 10.15
C PHE A 170 10.12 22.35 11.10
N GLY A 171 11.36 22.62 10.64
CA GLY A 171 12.46 23.16 11.46
C GLY A 171 12.27 24.61 11.95
N VAL A 172 11.29 25.33 11.42
CA VAL A 172 11.00 26.73 11.79
C VAL A 172 9.59 26.85 12.38
N ARG A 173 9.11 25.85 13.11
CA ARG A 173 8.07 26.10 14.12
C ARG A 173 8.78 26.73 15.32
N GLY A 174 8.84 28.06 15.30
CA GLY A 174 9.26 28.85 16.47
C GLY A 174 8.51 28.34 17.69
N LYS A 175 9.26 28.04 18.76
CA LYS A 175 8.68 27.80 20.10
C LYS A 175 7.60 28.85 20.36
N ALA A 176 6.46 28.42 20.90
CA ALA A 176 5.39 29.32 21.32
C ALA A 176 5.98 30.49 22.13
N GLY A 177 5.99 31.69 21.52
CA GLY A 177 6.52 32.92 22.13
C GLY A 177 7.76 33.55 21.46
N SER A 178 8.46 32.87 20.54
CA SER A 178 9.52 33.50 19.75
C SER A 178 9.00 33.84 18.36
N LYS A 179 8.98 35.14 18.01
CA LYS A 179 8.89 35.61 16.62
C LYS A 179 10.18 35.23 15.90
N THR A 180 10.40 33.94 15.66
CA THR A 180 11.40 33.49 14.70
C THR A 180 10.83 33.84 13.34
N GLN A 181 11.17 35.03 12.86
CA GLN A 181 10.77 35.57 11.57
C GLN A 181 11.22 34.59 10.49
N ARG A 182 10.29 33.83 9.92
CA ARG A 182 10.57 33.12 8.67
C ARG A 182 11.09 34.17 7.70
N SER A 183 12.25 33.93 7.07
CA SER A 183 12.73 34.80 6.00
C SER A 183 11.62 34.91 4.94
N THR A 184 11.28 36.12 4.49
CA THR A 184 10.19 36.38 3.54
C THR A 184 10.29 35.53 2.27
N TRP A 185 11.52 35.18 1.87
CA TRP A 185 11.79 34.30 0.73
C TRP A 185 11.32 32.85 0.97
N MET A 186 11.45 32.35 2.20
CA MET A 186 11.02 31.01 2.59
C MET A 186 9.49 30.89 2.65
N GLU A 187 8.78 31.95 3.04
CA GLU A 187 7.31 31.99 3.02
C GLU A 187 6.76 31.94 1.60
N TRP A 188 7.34 32.69 0.68
CA TRP A 188 6.99 32.64 -0.74
C TRP A 188 7.23 31.25 -1.34
N LEU A 189 8.40 30.66 -1.07
CA LEU A 189 8.72 29.31 -1.55
C LEU A 189 7.74 28.26 -1.01
N ALA A 190 7.35 28.37 0.26
CA ALA A 190 6.38 27.49 0.89
C ALA A 190 4.96 27.66 0.31
N GLN A 191 4.53 28.87 -0.02
CA GLN A 191 3.24 29.12 -0.68
C GLN A 191 3.19 28.50 -2.08
N VAL A 192 4.26 28.64 -2.86
CA VAL A 192 4.39 27.96 -4.17
C VAL A 192 4.30 26.44 -3.99
N GLY A 193 5.01 25.91 -3.00
CA GLY A 193 4.96 24.49 -2.65
C GLY A 193 3.57 24.00 -2.28
N GLN A 194 2.81 24.79 -1.51
CA GLN A 194 1.42 24.48 -1.18
C GLN A 194 0.56 24.33 -2.44
N GLY A 195 0.76 25.19 -3.44
CA GLY A 195 0.08 25.09 -4.73
C GLY A 195 0.37 23.75 -5.43
N PHE A 196 1.65 23.36 -5.52
CA PHE A 196 2.06 22.07 -6.08
C PHE A 196 1.43 20.89 -5.33
N ILE A 197 1.41 20.94 -3.99
CA ILE A 197 0.81 19.90 -3.15
C ILE A 197 -0.70 19.76 -3.40
N VAL A 198 -1.43 20.89 -3.47
CA VAL A 198 -2.87 20.89 -3.76
C VAL A 198 -3.14 20.29 -5.14
N ILE A 199 -2.34 20.64 -6.15
CA ILE A 199 -2.46 20.07 -7.50
C ILE A 199 -2.19 18.57 -7.47
N ALA A 200 -1.10 18.14 -6.81
CA ALA A 200 -0.75 16.73 -6.72
C ALA A 200 -1.83 15.89 -6.02
N PHE A 201 -2.33 16.34 -4.87
CA PHE A 201 -3.44 15.68 -4.19
C PHE A 201 -4.73 15.70 -5.03
N GLY A 202 -5.00 16.80 -5.73
CA GLY A 202 -6.11 16.91 -6.66
C GLY A 202 -6.03 15.86 -7.78
N MET A 203 -4.85 15.68 -8.39
CA MET A 203 -4.64 14.65 -9.41
C MET A 203 -4.78 13.24 -8.85
N ILE A 204 -4.23 12.96 -7.66
CA ILE A 204 -4.38 11.65 -7.01
C ILE A 204 -5.86 11.36 -6.73
N PHE A 205 -6.58 12.33 -6.17
CA PHE A 205 -8.01 12.21 -5.89
C PHE A 205 -8.82 11.98 -7.17
N ALA A 206 -8.57 12.79 -8.22
CA ALA A 206 -9.23 12.63 -9.51
C ALA A 206 -8.95 11.26 -10.13
N GLY A 207 -7.71 10.77 -10.03
CA GLY A 207 -7.31 9.44 -10.51
C GLY A 207 -8.02 8.32 -9.77
N ILE A 208 -8.06 8.37 -8.44
CA ILE A 208 -8.78 7.39 -7.60
C ILE A 208 -10.27 7.42 -7.92
N TYR A 209 -10.86 8.62 -8.03
CA TYR A 209 -12.27 8.78 -8.36
C TYR A 209 -12.60 8.24 -9.75
N ALA A 210 -11.79 8.56 -10.77
CA ALA A 210 -11.96 8.05 -12.12
C ALA A 210 -11.81 6.53 -12.17
N ALA A 211 -10.84 5.95 -11.45
CA ALA A 211 -10.68 4.50 -11.35
C ALA A 211 -11.88 3.83 -10.67
N ALA A 212 -12.39 4.42 -9.59
CA ALA A 212 -13.58 3.92 -8.89
C ALA A 212 -14.83 3.99 -9.78
N LEU A 213 -15.03 5.10 -10.51
CA LEU A 213 -16.12 5.22 -11.49
C LEU A 213 -15.97 4.22 -12.64
N ALA A 214 -14.76 4.05 -13.18
CA ALA A 214 -14.51 3.07 -14.23
C ALA A 214 -14.84 1.65 -13.76
N ALA A 215 -14.40 1.28 -12.55
CA ALA A 215 -14.73 0.00 -11.93
C ALA A 215 -16.25 -0.16 -11.73
N LEU A 216 -16.95 0.89 -11.29
CA LEU A 216 -18.41 0.90 -11.15
C LEU A 216 -19.11 0.65 -12.50
N ILE A 217 -18.71 1.37 -13.55
CA ILE A 217 -19.25 1.23 -14.90
C ILE A 217 -18.99 -0.19 -15.43
N GLU A 218 -17.79 -0.72 -15.23
CA GLU A 218 -17.44 -2.08 -15.63
C GLU A 218 -18.32 -3.13 -14.94
N ARG A 219 -18.56 -2.98 -13.63
CA ARG A 219 -19.45 -3.88 -12.88
C ARG A 219 -20.89 -3.80 -13.34
N LEU A 220 -21.42 -2.60 -13.58
CA LEU A 220 -22.78 -2.41 -14.09
C LEU A 220 -22.94 -2.98 -15.51
N SER A 221 -21.94 -2.77 -16.36
CA SER A 221 -21.87 -3.34 -17.72
C SER A 221 -21.79 -4.86 -17.69
N SER A 222 -21.01 -5.43 -16.77
CA SER A 222 -20.90 -6.88 -16.57
C SER A 222 -22.25 -7.49 -16.16
N ILE A 223 -22.94 -6.90 -15.17
CA ILE A 223 -24.27 -7.34 -14.75
C ILE A 223 -25.27 -7.26 -15.90
N THR A 224 -25.27 -6.13 -16.62
CA THR A 224 -26.20 -5.90 -17.74
C THR A 224 -25.97 -6.91 -18.86
N ARG A 225 -24.71 -7.15 -19.25
CA ARG A 225 -24.35 -8.17 -20.26
C ARG A 225 -24.75 -9.57 -19.82
N PHE A 226 -24.53 -9.91 -18.55
CA PHE A 226 -24.91 -11.19 -17.99
C PHE A 226 -26.44 -11.40 -17.98
N ILE A 227 -27.22 -10.37 -17.62
CA ILE A 227 -28.68 -10.41 -17.70
C ILE A 227 -29.14 -10.58 -19.15
N TYR A 228 -28.58 -9.83 -20.10
CA TYR A 228 -28.92 -9.99 -21.51
C TYR A 228 -28.56 -11.39 -22.03
N SER A 229 -27.44 -11.98 -21.62
CA SER A 229 -27.13 -13.37 -21.99
C SER A 229 -28.12 -14.38 -21.42
N LEU A 230 -28.67 -14.13 -20.22
CA LEU A 230 -29.71 -14.96 -19.62
C LEU A 230 -31.06 -14.81 -20.33
N VAL A 231 -31.42 -13.58 -20.74
CA VAL A 231 -32.72 -13.31 -21.38
C VAL A 231 -32.72 -13.70 -22.87
N ALA A 232 -31.64 -13.43 -23.60
CA ALA A 232 -31.51 -13.74 -25.03
C ALA A 232 -31.20 -15.22 -25.34
N GLY A 233 -31.03 -16.06 -24.31
CA GLY A 233 -30.93 -17.51 -24.44
C GLY A 233 -32.22 -18.28 -24.10
N PHE A 234 -33.31 -17.57 -23.78
CA PHE A 234 -34.69 -18.07 -23.87
C PHE A 234 -35.28 -17.72 -25.24
#